data_AF-A0A210QW90-F1
#
_entry.id   AF-A0A210QW90-F1
#
_cell.length_a   1.000
_cell.length_b   1.000
_cell.length_c   1.000
_cell.angle_alpha   90.00
_cell.angle_beta   90.00
_cell.angle_gamma   90.00
#
_symmetry.space_group_name_H-M   'P 1'
#
loop_
_entity.id
_entity.type
_entity.pdbx_description
1 polymer ?
#
loop_
_entity_poly.entity_id
_entity_poly.type
_entity_poly.pdbx_seq_one_letter_code
_entity_poly.pdbx_strand_id
1 'polypeptide(L)'
;MWPFDDEASKPKKSCETQRQQLQDCLLMSPCVNRDGNTPKQCLKMKGHPSVPDECFSLCHSFFLCKRSMVDMRARFRGRSGVDYDAIHYGPKKDE
;
A
#
# COMPACT_ATOMS: atom_id res chain seq x y z
N MET A 1 -34.93 7.43 -3.90
CA MET A 1 -33.88 8.16 -3.17
C MET A 1 -33.40 7.23 -2.06
N TRP A 2 -32.30 6.51 -2.24
CA TRP A 2 -31.78 5.58 -1.22
C TRP A 2 -30.65 6.28 -0.44
N PRO A 3 -30.82 6.55 0.86
CA PRO A 3 -29.80 7.15 1.70
C PRO A 3 -29.17 6.05 2.57
N PHE A 4 -28.29 5.22 2.00
CA PHE A 4 -27.48 4.27 2.77
C PHE A 4 -26.31 3.78 1.92
N ASP A 5 -25.42 4.69 1.52
CA ASP A 5 -24.06 4.30 1.15
C ASP A 5 -23.30 4.05 2.45
N ASP A 6 -23.45 2.82 2.97
CA ASP A 6 -22.65 2.30 4.07
C ASP A 6 -21.19 2.24 3.59
N GLU A 7 -20.40 3.23 4.01
CA GLU A 7 -19.01 3.49 3.58
C GLU A 7 -18.07 2.28 3.79
N ALA A 8 -18.50 1.30 4.60
CA ALA A 8 -17.77 0.07 4.89
C ALA A 8 -17.81 -0.99 3.77
N SER A 9 -18.72 -0.89 2.79
CA SER A 9 -18.91 -1.92 1.75
C SER A 9 -18.13 -1.67 0.45
N LYS A 10 -17.41 -0.54 0.32
CA LYS A 10 -16.67 -0.21 -0.90
C LYS A 10 -15.53 -1.23 -1.11
N PRO A 11 -15.43 -1.90 -2.28
CA PRO A 11 -14.35 -2.83 -2.55
C PRO A 11 -13.02 -2.09 -2.49
N LYS A 12 -12.06 -2.64 -1.73
CA LYS A 12 -10.70 -2.08 -1.64
C LYS A 12 -10.10 -1.99 -3.05
N LYS A 13 -9.52 -0.84 -3.37
CA LYS A 13 -8.85 -0.64 -4.66
C LYS A 13 -7.62 -1.54 -4.75
N SER A 14 -7.22 -1.87 -5.97
CA SER A 14 -6.00 -2.66 -6.18
C SER A 14 -4.78 -1.93 -5.60
N CYS A 15 -3.95 -2.68 -4.86
CA CYS A 15 -2.77 -2.16 -4.15
C CYS A 15 -3.07 -1.16 -3.02
N GLU A 16 -4.31 -1.07 -2.53
CA GLU A 16 -4.67 -0.13 -1.46
C GLU A 16 -3.92 -0.43 -0.16
N THR A 17 -3.74 -1.70 0.18
CA THR A 17 -3.00 -2.11 1.39
C THR A 17 -1.54 -1.63 1.36
N GLN A 18 -0.82 -1.89 0.27
CA GLN A 18 0.58 -1.45 0.12
C GLN A 18 0.68 0.08 0.08
N ARG A 19 -0.35 0.76 -0.46
CA ARG A 19 -0.44 2.21 -0.46
C ARG A 19 -0.61 2.76 0.96
N GLN A 20 -1.50 2.18 1.76
CA GLN A 20 -1.74 2.57 3.15
C GLN A 20 -0.48 2.37 4.00
N GLN A 21 0.14 1.18 3.94
CA GLN A 21 1.38 0.89 4.67
C GLN A 21 2.50 1.87 4.32
N LEU A 22 2.70 2.18 3.03
CA LEU A 22 3.71 3.15 2.60
C LEU A 22 3.39 4.56 3.11
N GLN A 23 2.12 4.96 3.06
CA GLN A 23 1.66 6.26 3.55
C GLN A 23 1.93 6.39 5.05
N ASP A 24 1.51 5.40 5.83
CA ASP A 24 1.69 5.38 7.29
C ASP A 24 3.18 5.44 7.66
N CYS A 25 4.01 4.65 6.97
CA CYS A 25 5.47 4.67 7.15
C CYS A 25 6.07 6.06 6.91
N LEU A 26 5.68 6.71 5.81
CA LEU A 26 6.19 8.04 5.47
C LEU A 26 5.68 9.12 6.42
N LEU A 27 4.43 9.05 6.89
CA LEU A 27 3.88 9.98 7.88
C LEU A 27 4.61 9.90 9.23
N MET A 28 5.05 8.71 9.63
CA MET A 28 5.85 8.53 10.85
C MET A 28 7.31 8.98 10.66
N SER A 29 7.82 8.97 9.42
CA SER A 29 9.20 9.34 9.12
C SER A 29 9.49 10.82 9.42
N PRO A 30 10.72 11.14 9.87
CA PRO A 30 11.10 12.53 10.15
C PRO A 30 11.05 13.42 8.89
N CYS A 31 11.21 12.85 7.69
CA CYS A 31 11.09 13.62 6.45
C CYS A 31 9.74 14.32 6.28
N VAL A 32 8.63 13.65 6.64
CA VAL A 32 7.30 14.26 6.55
C VAL A 32 6.95 15.00 7.83
N ASN A 33 7.23 14.38 8.98
CA ASN A 33 6.80 14.89 10.28
C ASN A 33 7.60 16.13 10.74
N ARG A 34 8.90 16.18 10.46
CA ARG A 34 9.77 17.31 10.86
C ARG A 34 9.98 18.31 9.75
N ASP A 35 10.31 17.84 8.55
CA ASP A 35 10.67 18.73 7.44
C ASP A 35 9.44 19.24 6.66
N GLY A 36 8.25 18.68 6.92
CA GLY A 36 7.01 19.07 6.23
C GLY A 36 7.00 18.71 4.74
N ASN A 37 7.92 17.83 4.31
CA ASN A 37 8.02 17.44 2.92
C ASN A 37 6.86 16.53 2.52
N THR A 38 6.49 16.58 1.24
CA THR A 38 5.52 15.62 0.71
C THR A 38 6.12 14.21 0.66
N PRO A 39 5.32 13.14 0.85
CA PRO A 39 5.79 11.75 0.72
C PRO A 39 6.54 11.47 -0.60
N LYS A 40 6.15 12.14 -1.69
CA LYS A 40 6.83 12.06 -2.99
C LYS A 40 8.21 12.71 -2.98
N GLN A 41 8.40 13.82 -2.27
CA GLN A 41 9.72 14.44 -2.11
C GLN A 41 10.64 13.56 -1.28
N CYS A 42 10.12 12.96 -0.20
CA CYS A 42 10.89 12.04 0.65
C CYS A 42 11.42 10.82 -0.10
N LEU A 43 10.68 10.33 -1.10
CA LEU A 43 11.08 9.19 -1.93
C LEU A 43 11.89 9.57 -3.18
N LYS A 44 12.10 10.88 -3.45
CA LYS A 44 12.79 11.35 -4.67
C LYS A 44 14.28 11.06 -4.62
N MET A 45 14.89 11.15 -3.44
CA MET A 45 16.28 10.79 -3.20
C MET A 45 16.32 9.36 -2.65
N LYS A 46 17.02 8.46 -3.34
CA LYS A 46 17.26 7.11 -2.83
C LYS A 46 18.18 7.21 -1.61
N GLY A 47 17.70 6.72 -0.45
CA GLY A 47 18.48 6.71 0.79
C GLY A 47 18.53 8.06 1.52
N HIS A 48 17.45 8.85 1.48
CA HIS A 48 17.36 10.05 2.31
C HIS A 48 17.53 9.67 3.79
N PRO A 49 18.45 10.30 4.56
CA PRO A 49 18.75 9.90 5.93
C PRO A 49 17.54 10.03 6.87
N SER A 50 16.58 10.90 6.54
CA SER A 50 15.34 11.09 7.30
C SER A 50 14.22 10.11 6.92
N VAL A 51 14.48 9.08 6.09
CA VAL A 51 13.50 8.05 5.72
C VAL A 51 14.10 6.68 6.06
N PRO A 52 13.45 5.85 6.89
CA PRO A 52 13.96 4.54 7.23
C PRO A 52 13.91 3.57 6.04
N ASP A 53 14.84 2.61 6.01
CA ASP A 53 14.94 1.59 4.95
C ASP A 53 13.66 0.77 4.76
N GLU A 54 12.90 0.57 5.85
CA GLU A 54 11.60 -0.08 5.82
C GLU A 54 10.61 0.62 4.88
N CYS A 55 10.57 1.97 4.88
CA CYS A 55 9.70 2.71 3.96
C CYS A 55 10.14 2.55 2.51
N PHE A 56 11.45 2.39 2.24
CA PHE A 56 11.94 2.11 0.90
C PHE A 56 11.57 0.68 0.43
N SER A 57 11.57 -0.30 1.35
CA SER A 57 11.07 -1.66 1.07
C SER A 57 9.57 -1.68 0.74
N LEU A 58 8.76 -0.93 1.51
CA LEU A 58 7.33 -0.74 1.22
C LEU A 58 7.11 -0.03 -0.11
N CYS A 59 7.94 0.98 -0.43
CA CYS A 59 7.90 1.66 -1.73
C CYS A 59 8.18 0.70 -2.88
N HIS A 60 9.16 -0.19 -2.73
CA HIS A 60 9.47 -1.22 -3.71
C HIS A 60 8.30 -2.20 -3.87
N SER A 61 7.71 -2.66 -2.78
CA SER A 61 6.52 -3.53 -2.78
C SER A 61 5.32 -2.88 -3.48
N PHE A 62 5.05 -1.61 -3.20
CA PHE A 62 4.00 -0.84 -3.87
C PHE A 62 4.27 -0.71 -5.39
N PHE A 63 5.53 -0.46 -5.77
CA PHE A 63 5.93 -0.40 -7.18
C PHE A 63 5.71 -1.73 -7.90
N LEU A 64 6.11 -2.85 -7.29
CA LEU A 64 5.86 -4.19 -7.81
C LEU A 64 4.36 -4.48 -7.97
N CYS A 65 3.57 -4.12 -6.95
CA CYS A 65 2.12 -4.26 -7.02
C CYS A 65 1.52 -3.50 -8.20
N LYS A 66 1.93 -2.24 -8.40
CA LYS A 66 1.47 -1.40 -9.52
C LYS A 66 1.93 -1.94 -10.87
N ARG A 67 3.17 -2.43 -10.95
CA ARG A 67 3.72 -3.04 -12.18
C ARG A 67 2.95 -4.31 -12.56
N SER A 68 2.61 -5.15 -11.58
CA SER A 68 1.82 -6.36 -11.79
C SER A 68 0.43 -6.08 -12.36
N MET A 69 -0.17 -4.90 -12.11
CA MET A 69 -1.49 -4.56 -12.66
C MET A 69 -1.46 -4.32 -14.18
N VAL A 70 -0.32 -3.87 -14.71
CA VAL A 70 -0.15 -3.59 -16.15
C VAL A 70 0.50 -4.78 -16.87
N ASP A 71 1.16 -5.67 -16.15
CA ASP A 71 1.80 -6.85 -16.72
C ASP A 71 0.78 -7.92 -17.12
N MET A 72 0.56 -8.06 -18.43
CA MET A 72 -0.33 -9.07 -19.01
C MET A 72 0.09 -10.51 -18.65
N ARG A 73 1.38 -10.77 -18.38
CA ARG A 73 1.87 -12.11 -18.01
C ARG A 73 1.44 -12.52 -16.60
N ALA A 74 1.19 -11.55 -15.71
CA ALA A 74 0.72 -11.79 -14.35
C ALA A 74 -0.77 -12.19 -14.31
N ARG A 75 -1.52 -12.00 -15.40
CA ARG A 75 -2.95 -12.37 -15.48
C ARG A 75 -3.18 -13.87 -15.44
N PHE A 76 -2.24 -14.66 -15.96
CA PHE A 76 -2.35 -16.13 -15.98
C PHE A 76 -1.72 -16.80 -14.76
N ARG A 77 -0.71 -16.17 -14.14
CA ARG A 77 0.04 -16.73 -13.00
C ARG A 77 -0.45 -16.27 -11.63
N GLY A 78 -1.44 -15.37 -11.61
CA GLY A 78 -1.82 -14.65 -10.41
C GLY A 78 -0.83 -13.52 -10.09
N ARG A 79 -1.27 -12.58 -9.26
CA ARG A 79 -0.42 -11.47 -8.82
C ARG A 79 0.63 -12.02 -7.86
N SER A 80 1.91 -11.79 -8.16
CA SER A 80 3.00 -12.12 -7.24
C SER A 80 3.04 -11.07 -6.12
N GLY A 81 2.18 -11.24 -5.13
CA GLY A 81 2.16 -10.45 -3.92
C GLY A 81 1.65 -11.34 -2.81
N VAL A 82 2.39 -11.39 -1.70
CA VAL A 82 1.96 -12.01 -0.45
C VAL A 82 0.53 -11.56 -0.15
N ASP A 83 -0.38 -12.53 -0.19
CA ASP A 83 -1.77 -12.38 0.19
C ASP A 83 -1.82 -12.11 1.70
N TYR A 84 -1.62 -10.85 2.10
CA TYR A 84 -1.85 -10.41 3.48
C TYR A 84 -3.34 -10.50 3.88
N ASP A 85 -4.23 -10.83 2.93
CA ASP A 85 -5.62 -11.16 3.19
C ASP A 85 -5.76 -12.38 4.12
N ALA A 86 -4.71 -13.19 4.30
CA ALA A 86 -4.67 -14.27 5.29
C ALA A 86 -4.33 -13.80 6.72
N ILE A 87 -3.87 -12.56 6.93
CA ILE A 87 -3.39 -12.10 8.26
C ILE A 87 -4.28 -11.02 8.90
N HIS A 88 -5.19 -10.38 8.15
CA HIS A 88 -6.08 -9.32 8.70
C HIS A 88 -7.58 -9.54 8.47
N TYR A 89 -7.98 -10.64 7.83
CA TYR A 89 -9.35 -11.13 7.88
C TYR A 89 -9.28 -12.50 8.51
N GLY A 90 -9.81 -12.64 9.74
CA GLY A 90 -9.99 -13.95 10.35
C GLY A 90 -10.79 -14.88 9.43
N PRO A 91 -10.74 -16.20 9.67
CA PRO A 91 -11.51 -17.15 8.87
C PRO A 91 -12.97 -16.69 8.85
N LYS A 92 -13.55 -16.53 7.64
CA LYS A 92 -15.00 -16.47 7.51
C LYS A 92 -15.53 -17.75 8.15
N LYS A 93 -16.27 -17.63 9.25
CA LYS A 93 -17.11 -18.73 9.72
C LYS A 93 -18.27 -18.84 8.75
N ASP A 94 -18.21 -19.85 7.90
CA ASP A 94 -19.39 -20.49 7.34
C ASP A 94 -20.03 -21.36 8.45
N GLU A 95 -21.05 -20.81 9.12
CA GLU A 95 -22.12 -21.56 9.80
C GLU A 95 -23.45 -20.82 9.65
#